data_AF-A0A4V3FTF7-F1
#
_entry.id   AF-A0A4V3FTF7-F1
#
_cell.length_a   1.000
_cell.length_b   1.000
_cell.length_c   1.000
_cell.angle_alpha   90.00
_cell.angle_beta   90.00
_cell.angle_gamma   90.00
#
_symmetry.space_group_name_H-M   'P 1'
#
loop_
_entity.id
_entity.type
_entity.pdbx_description
1 polymer ?
#
loop_
_entity_poly.entity_id
_entity_poly.type
_entity_poly.pdbx_seq_one_letter_code
_entity_poly.pdbx_strand_id
1 'polypeptide(L)'
;MTSLEECETRTRLSLLTAQAWLDRPRMFTMYGLHHTPDGPPILGWGLEFTAREDALFYLPVGSVTHHTVSAARVAERYSHLGDMHLAWFDCAEPEEHRPTERQWPTWSPGQHRSPGSTVPEC
;
A
#
# COMPACT_ATOMS: atom_id res chain seq x y z
N MET A 1 14.43 21.58 38.27
CA MET A 1 14.66 22.18 36.94
C MET A 1 13.97 21.40 35.81
N THR A 2 13.14 20.39 36.10
CA THR A 2 12.53 19.50 35.08
C THR A 2 11.21 20.02 34.49
N SER A 3 10.44 20.81 35.23
CA SER A 3 9.09 21.22 34.82
C SER A 3 9.02 22.16 33.61
N LEU A 4 10.04 23.01 33.38
CA LEU A 4 10.07 23.92 32.24
C LEU A 4 10.36 23.15 30.93
N GLU A 5 11.39 22.30 30.96
CA GLU A 5 11.80 21.46 29.81
C GLU A 5 10.70 20.47 29.41
N GLU A 6 9.97 19.91 30.38
CA GLU A 6 8.80 19.05 30.14
C GLU A 6 7.64 19.82 29.48
N CYS A 7 7.43 21.08 29.86
CA CYS A 7 6.40 21.93 29.25
C CYS A 7 6.74 22.27 27.79
N GLU A 8 8.00 22.64 27.52
CA GLU A 8 8.49 22.93 26.18
C GLU A 8 8.42 21.69 25.28
N THR A 9 8.88 20.55 25.78
CA THR A 9 8.84 19.27 25.06
C THR A 9 7.41 18.90 24.67
N ARG A 10 6.47 18.98 25.61
CA ARG A 10 5.05 18.68 25.37
C ARG A 10 4.43 19.63 24.36
N THR A 11 4.77 20.92 24.43
CA THR A 11 4.31 21.92 23.44
C THR A 11 4.81 21.57 22.05
N ARG A 12 6.11 21.24 21.92
CA ARG A 12 6.72 20.87 20.64
C ARG A 12 6.11 19.59 20.06
N LEU A 13 5.88 18.57 20.88
CA LEU A 13 5.22 17.34 20.46
C LEU A 13 3.79 17.62 19.99
N SER A 14 3.04 18.46 20.70
CA SER A 14 1.69 18.84 20.28
C SER A 14 1.66 19.52 18.91
N LEU A 15 2.63 20.39 18.62
CA LEU A 15 2.77 21.02 17.30
C LEU A 15 3.10 20.00 16.21
N LEU A 16 4.03 19.07 16.47
CA LEU A 16 4.38 18.01 15.53
C LEU A 16 3.20 17.07 15.25
N THR A 17 2.40 16.74 16.27
CA THR A 17 1.18 15.95 16.09
C THR A 17 0.18 16.67 15.20
N ALA A 18 -0.07 17.96 15.41
CA ALA A 18 -0.96 18.73 14.55
C ALA A 18 -0.46 18.75 13.09
N GLN A 19 0.84 18.95 12.88
CA GLN A 19 1.43 18.93 11.54
C GLN A 19 1.31 17.54 10.88
N ALA A 20 1.54 16.45 11.62
CA ALA A 20 1.42 15.10 11.10
C ALA A 20 -0.01 14.77 10.61
N TRP A 21 -1.03 15.33 11.27
CA TRP A 21 -2.42 15.20 10.82
C TRP A 21 -2.72 16.01 9.56
N LEU A 22 -2.17 17.23 9.47
CA LEU A 22 -2.33 18.10 8.30
C LEU A 22 -1.63 17.52 7.07
N ASP A 23 -0.44 16.94 7.26
CA ASP A 23 0.39 16.37 6.19
C ASP A 23 0.11 14.88 5.94
N ARG A 24 -0.98 14.32 6.50
CA ARG A 24 -1.26 12.88 6.40
C ARG A 24 -1.43 12.49 4.92
N PRO A 25 -0.60 11.56 4.39
CA PRO A 25 -0.75 11.12 3.02
C PRO A 25 -2.03 10.29 2.85
N ARG A 26 -2.57 10.33 1.65
CA ARG A 26 -3.63 9.43 1.19
C ARG A 26 -2.98 8.19 0.59
N MET A 27 -3.42 7.01 0.99
CA MET A 27 -2.88 5.76 0.45
C MET A 27 -3.68 5.40 -0.81
N PHE A 28 -2.99 4.96 -1.85
CA PHE A 28 -3.61 4.46 -3.08
C PHE A 28 -2.95 3.16 -3.54
N THR A 29 -3.64 2.45 -4.42
CA THR A 29 -3.08 1.35 -5.22
C THR A 29 -3.34 1.63 -6.69
N MET A 30 -2.42 1.16 -7.52
CA MET A 30 -2.59 1.13 -8.96
C MET A 30 -2.44 -0.30 -9.44
N TYR A 31 -3.38 -0.76 -10.26
CA TYR A 31 -3.35 -2.09 -10.84
C TYR A 31 -3.86 -2.08 -12.28
N GLY A 32 -3.43 -3.04 -13.09
CA GLY A 32 -3.83 -3.11 -14.48
C GLY A 32 -3.17 -4.25 -15.25
N LEU A 33 -3.59 -4.40 -16.52
CA LEU A 33 -3.06 -5.38 -17.46
C LEU A 33 -2.41 -4.67 -18.64
N HIS A 34 -1.32 -5.21 -19.17
CA HIS A 34 -0.68 -4.67 -20.35
C HIS A 34 -1.54 -4.90 -21.61
N HIS A 35 -1.40 -4.03 -22.61
CA HIS A 35 -2.00 -4.26 -23.93
C HIS A 35 -1.39 -5.49 -24.64
N THR A 36 -0.15 -5.85 -24.30
CA THR A 36 0.47 -7.09 -24.76
C THR A 36 -0.08 -8.27 -23.97
N PRO A 37 -0.64 -9.32 -24.63
CA PRO A 37 -1.23 -10.46 -23.95
C PRO A 37 -0.29 -11.18 -22.96
N ASP A 38 1.02 -11.18 -23.26
CA ASP A 38 2.05 -11.83 -22.44
C ASP A 38 2.70 -10.87 -21.42
N GLY A 39 2.24 -9.62 -21.32
CA GLY A 39 2.77 -8.65 -20.37
C GLY A 39 2.38 -9.00 -18.93
N PRO A 40 3.28 -8.84 -17.93
CA PRO A 40 2.97 -9.15 -16.55
C PRO A 40 1.89 -8.21 -16.00
N PRO A 41 1.03 -8.61 -15.06
CA PRO A 41 0.11 -7.68 -14.42
C PRO A 41 0.90 -6.59 -13.67
N ILE A 42 0.34 -5.38 -13.65
CA ILE A 42 0.85 -4.28 -12.85
C ILE A 42 0.05 -4.24 -11.56
N LEU A 43 0.73 -4.22 -10.41
CA LEU A 43 0.15 -3.99 -9.10
C LEU A 43 1.17 -3.27 -8.24
N GLY A 44 0.79 -2.12 -7.68
CA GLY A 44 1.62 -1.39 -6.74
C GLY A 44 0.82 -0.52 -5.78
N TRP A 45 1.53 0.07 -4.82
CA TRP A 45 0.95 0.89 -3.76
C TRP A 45 1.66 2.22 -3.67
N GLY A 46 0.94 3.25 -3.24
CA GLY A 46 1.52 4.56 -3.13
C GLY A 46 0.91 5.41 -2.03
N LEU A 47 1.58 6.53 -1.80
CA LEU A 47 1.19 7.57 -0.86
C LEU A 47 1.16 8.89 -1.63
N GLU A 48 0.07 9.64 -1.54
CA GLU A 48 -0.04 11.00 -2.07
C GLU A 48 -0.11 12.00 -0.92
N PHE A 49 0.88 12.89 -0.86
CA PHE A 49 0.95 14.03 0.05
C PHE A 49 0.29 15.23 -0.61
N THR A 50 -1.05 15.25 -0.61
CA THR A 50 -1.86 16.28 -1.30
C THR A 50 -1.44 17.72 -0.97
N ALA A 51 -1.13 18.02 0.30
CA ALA A 51 -0.68 19.35 0.73
C ALA A 51 0.68 19.79 0.15
N ARG A 52 1.45 18.84 -0.40
CA ARG A 52 2.81 19.05 -0.91
C ARG A 52 2.96 18.81 -2.41
N GLU A 53 1.88 18.47 -3.10
CA GLU A 53 1.91 18.07 -4.52
C GLU A 53 2.99 17.01 -4.79
N ASP A 54 3.02 15.98 -3.94
CA ASP A 54 4.02 14.92 -3.96
C ASP A 54 3.36 13.55 -3.85
N ALA A 55 3.88 12.55 -4.54
CA ALA A 55 3.47 11.17 -4.44
C ALA A 55 4.65 10.18 -4.59
N LEU A 56 4.58 9.11 -3.80
CA LEU A 56 5.45 7.95 -3.89
C LEU A 56 4.63 6.76 -4.40
N PHE A 57 5.19 6.00 -5.33
CA PHE A 57 4.59 4.77 -5.82
C PHE A 57 5.62 3.63 -5.84
N TYR A 58 5.34 2.58 -5.09
CA TYR A 58 6.13 1.36 -5.05
C TYR A 58 5.53 0.30 -5.96
N LEU A 59 6.37 -0.18 -6.89
CA LEU A 59 6.11 -1.32 -7.74
C LEU A 59 6.97 -2.49 -7.26
N PRO A 60 6.37 -3.55 -6.66
CA PRO A 60 7.10 -4.73 -6.21
C PRO A 60 7.77 -5.47 -7.36
N VAL A 61 7.12 -5.49 -8.53
CA VAL A 61 7.73 -6.03 -9.75
C VAL A 61 8.91 -5.13 -10.13
N GLY A 62 10.12 -5.65 -9.91
CA GLY A 62 11.37 -4.90 -10.12
C GLY A 62 11.83 -4.07 -8.91
N SER A 63 11.11 -4.14 -7.77
CA SER A 63 11.47 -3.42 -6.53
C SER A 63 11.72 -1.93 -6.74
N VAL A 64 10.89 -1.26 -7.55
CA VAL A 64 11.08 0.13 -7.97
C VAL A 64 10.20 1.05 -7.14
N THR A 65 10.74 2.21 -6.73
CA THR A 65 9.95 3.31 -6.17
C THR A 65 10.03 4.52 -7.10
N HIS A 66 8.87 5.03 -7.49
CA HIS A 66 8.73 6.24 -8.29
C HIS A 66 8.32 7.41 -7.41
N HIS A 67 9.02 8.52 -7.59
CA HIS A 67 8.66 9.83 -7.05
C HIS A 67 8.00 10.65 -8.16
N THR A 68 6.87 11.28 -7.86
CA THR A 68 6.13 12.11 -8.80
C THR A 68 5.28 13.16 -8.05
N VAL A 69 4.55 13.99 -8.78
CA VAL A 69 3.78 15.11 -8.19
C VAL A 69 2.35 14.74 -7.78
N SER A 70 1.84 13.58 -8.23
CA SER A 70 0.51 13.07 -7.84
C SER A 70 0.32 11.61 -8.24
N ALA A 71 -0.62 10.92 -7.60
CA ALA A 71 -1.06 9.59 -7.98
C ALA A 71 -1.61 9.55 -9.43
N ALA A 72 -2.28 10.62 -9.85
CA ALA A 72 -2.78 10.76 -11.22
C ALA A 72 -1.65 10.75 -12.26
N ARG A 73 -0.50 11.38 -11.94
CA ARG A 73 0.69 11.33 -12.81
C ARG A 73 1.32 9.94 -12.86
N VAL A 74 1.23 9.15 -11.79
CA VAL A 74 1.60 7.73 -11.86
C VAL A 74 0.68 7.00 -12.83
N ALA A 75 -0.64 7.14 -12.68
CA ALA A 75 -1.60 6.47 -13.56
C ALA A 75 -1.43 6.86 -15.03
N GLU A 76 -1.25 8.14 -15.33
CA GLU A 76 -0.94 8.64 -16.67
C GLU A 76 0.38 8.07 -17.20
N ARG A 77 1.42 7.99 -16.35
CA ARG A 77 2.67 7.33 -16.73
C ARG A 77 2.44 5.88 -17.11
N TYR A 78 1.53 5.13 -16.48
CA TYR A 78 1.35 3.71 -16.80
C TYR A 78 0.24 3.44 -17.82
N SER A 79 -0.62 4.40 -18.14
CA SER A 79 -1.73 4.23 -19.08
C SER A 79 -1.29 3.96 -20.52
N HIS A 80 -0.04 4.23 -20.88
CA HIS A 80 0.50 3.85 -22.20
C HIS A 80 0.86 2.35 -22.30
N LEU A 81 1.01 1.67 -21.15
CA LEU A 81 1.34 0.24 -21.11
C LEU A 81 0.09 -0.64 -21.18
N GLY A 82 -1.07 -0.13 -20.75
CA GLY A 82 -2.29 -0.92 -20.65
C GLY A 82 -3.46 -0.23 -19.97
N ASP A 83 -4.51 -1.01 -19.69
CA ASP A 83 -5.67 -0.58 -18.93
C ASP A 83 -5.33 -0.50 -17.45
N MET A 84 -5.15 0.74 -16.95
CA MET A 84 -4.71 1.02 -15.58
C MET A 84 -5.84 1.61 -14.75
N HIS A 85 -5.96 1.11 -13.53
CA HIS A 85 -6.91 1.57 -12.53
C HIS A 85 -6.18 2.13 -11.33
N LEU A 86 -6.64 3.30 -10.86
CA LEU A 86 -6.19 3.94 -9.63
C LEU A 86 -7.32 3.85 -8.60
N ALA A 87 -7.01 3.29 -7.42
CA ALA A 87 -7.96 3.18 -6.32
C ALA A 87 -7.38 3.75 -5.02
N TRP A 88 -8.21 4.43 -4.25
CA TRP A 88 -7.85 5.08 -3.00
C TRP A 88 -8.32 4.25 -1.80
N PHE A 89 -7.51 4.19 -0.73
CA PHE A 89 -7.86 3.52 0.53
C PHE A 89 -8.50 4.47 1.55
N ASP A 90 -8.93 5.65 1.11
CA ASP A 90 -9.37 6.73 2.01
C ASP A 90 -10.77 6.52 2.59
N CYS A 91 -11.45 5.45 2.17
CA CYS A 91 -12.73 5.05 2.71
C CYS A 91 -12.48 3.95 3.74
N ALA A 92 -12.94 4.16 4.97
CA ALA A 92 -13.49 3.03 5.71
C ALA A 92 -14.42 2.30 4.73
N GLU A 93 -14.11 1.04 4.41
CA GLU A 93 -14.90 0.23 3.48
C GLU A 93 -16.40 0.39 3.82
N PRO A 94 -17.31 0.60 2.85
CA PRO A 94 -18.70 0.32 3.11
C PRO A 94 -18.78 -1.13 3.61
N GLU A 95 -19.39 -1.33 4.77
CA GLU A 95 -19.43 -2.59 5.54
C GLU A 95 -19.88 -3.82 4.72
N GLU A 96 -20.43 -3.60 3.53
CA GLU A 96 -21.00 -4.58 2.61
C GLU A 96 -19.98 -5.51 1.94
N HIS A 97 -18.68 -5.17 1.92
CA HIS A 97 -17.62 -6.03 1.37
C HIS A 97 -16.70 -6.66 2.41
N ARG A 98 -17.01 -6.54 3.72
CA ARG A 98 -16.34 -7.39 4.71
C ARG A 98 -16.59 -8.85 4.31
N PRO A 99 -15.55 -9.66 4.05
CA PRO A 99 -15.71 -11.08 3.95
C PRO A 99 -16.38 -11.53 5.24
N THR A 100 -17.61 -12.04 5.16
CA THR A 100 -18.30 -12.61 6.32
C THR A 100 -17.30 -13.54 7.00
N GLU A 101 -17.11 -13.36 8.29
CA GLU A 101 -16.12 -13.99 9.18
C GLU A 101 -16.30 -15.52 9.30
N ARG A 102 -16.37 -16.21 8.16
CA ARG A 102 -16.40 -17.66 8.04
C ARG A 102 -15.31 -18.05 7.05
N GLN A 103 -14.27 -18.68 7.62
CA GLN A 103 -13.23 -19.45 6.95
C GLN A 103 -12.02 -18.65 6.45
N TRP A 104 -11.37 -17.91 7.34
CA TRP A 104 -9.90 -17.95 7.31
C TRP A 104 -9.48 -19.26 8.01
N PRO A 105 -8.69 -20.15 7.36
CA PRO A 105 -8.13 -21.28 8.08
C PRO A 105 -7.26 -20.72 9.20
N THR A 106 -7.61 -21.05 10.46
CA THR A 106 -6.74 -20.78 11.60
C THR A 106 -5.41 -21.44 11.32
N TRP A 107 -4.38 -20.63 11.09
CA TRP A 107 -3.01 -21.09 10.97
C TRP A 107 -2.59 -21.63 12.33
N SER A 108 -2.68 -22.95 12.52
CA SER A 108 -2.15 -23.62 13.71
C SER A 108 -0.64 -23.80 13.51
N PRO A 109 0.22 -23.22 14.36
CA PRO A 109 1.65 -23.49 14.32
C PRO A 109 1.84 -24.97 14.72
N GLY A 110 2.11 -25.84 13.74
CA GLY A 110 2.35 -27.27 14.01
C GLY A 110 2.16 -28.24 12.85
N GLN A 111 1.64 -27.84 11.69
CA GLN A 111 1.52 -28.75 10.54
C GLN A 111 2.59 -28.52 9.48
N HIS A 112 3.86 -28.71 9.86
CA HIS A 112 4.85 -29.19 8.90
C HIS A 112 4.73 -30.71 8.83
N ARG A 113 3.88 -31.23 7.95
CA ARG A 113 4.11 -32.57 7.39
C ARG A 113 4.95 -32.39 6.14
N SER A 114 6.18 -32.89 6.19
CA SER A 114 7.02 -33.07 5.02
C SER A 114 6.23 -33.80 3.92
N PRO A 115 6.30 -33.36 2.66
CA PRO A 115 5.76 -34.15 1.56
C PRO A 115 6.60 -35.43 1.45
N GLY A 116 5.94 -36.57 1.65
CA GLY A 116 6.49 -37.88 1.36
C GLY A 116 6.77 -37.97 -0.13
N SER A 117 8.06 -37.98 -0.47
CA SER A 117 8.55 -38.37 -1.80
C SER A 117 8.12 -39.81 -2.06
N THR A 118 7.13 -39.99 -2.92
CA THR A 118 6.88 -41.26 -3.59
C THR A 118 7.05 -41.01 -5.08
N VAL A 119 8.22 -41.41 -5.57
CA VAL A 119 8.51 -41.55 -6.99
C VAL A 119 7.81 -42.85 -7.44
N PRO A 120 6.94 -42.84 -8.46
CA PRO A 120 6.57 -44.07 -9.13
C PRO A 120 7.63 -44.40 -10.18
N GLU A 121 8.22 -45.60 -10.06
CA GLU A 121 8.92 -46.27 -11.16
C GLU A 121 7.90 -46.75 -12.19
N CYS A 122 8.07 -46.31 -13.44
CA CYS A 122 7.95 -47.05 -14.71
C CYS A 122 8.34 -46.10 -15.84
#